data_AF-A0A933C9F1-F1
#
_entry.id   AF-A0A933C9F1-F1
#
_cell.length_a   1.000
_cell.length_b   1.000
_cell.length_c   1.000
_cell.angle_alpha   90.00
_cell.angle_beta   90.00
_cell.angle_gamma   90.00
#
_symmetry.space_group_name_H-M   'P 1'
#
loop_
_entity.id
_entity.type
_entity.pdbx_description
1 polymer ?
#
loop_
_entity_poly.entity_id
_entity_poly.type
_entity_poly.pdbx_seq_one_letter_code
_entity_poly.pdbx_strand_id
1 'polypeptide(L)'
;MTSSDVLDTAFSLQLAEATDLLLAAWREVAGRIRKLAAKHERTWMVGRTHGVHAEPITLGVKLAGWHAEALRNLERLARARGLVAYGKISGAVGTFAHFPPSFEDEVCRALGLAPEPVSTQVVPRDRYADYFHALVLSAAAIERFAVEIRHLQRTEVLEAEEPFSDDQKGCSAMPHQRNPVLCENLCGLSRLIRS
;
A
#
# COMPACT_ATOMS: atom_id res chain seq x y z
N MET A 1 -9.91 15.08 -30.88
CA MET A 1 -9.44 14.79 -29.51
C MET A 1 -10.23 15.65 -28.54
N THR A 2 -10.40 15.21 -27.31
CA THR A 2 -11.03 15.93 -26.20
C THR A 2 -10.05 16.09 -25.06
N SER A 3 -10.34 16.99 -24.12
CA SER A 3 -9.53 17.17 -22.91
C SER A 3 -9.34 15.85 -22.15
N SER A 4 -10.40 15.05 -22.01
CA SER A 4 -10.36 13.78 -21.28
C SER A 4 -9.56 12.68 -21.99
N ASP A 5 -9.38 12.74 -23.32
CA ASP A 5 -8.48 11.81 -24.01
C ASP A 5 -7.05 11.96 -23.47
N VAL A 6 -6.63 13.20 -23.21
CA VAL A 6 -5.30 13.50 -22.65
C VAL A 6 -5.28 13.27 -21.14
N LEU A 7 -6.26 13.84 -20.41
CA LEU A 7 -6.25 13.84 -18.94
C LEU A 7 -6.33 12.43 -18.36
N ASP A 8 -7.28 11.60 -18.80
CA ASP A 8 -7.47 10.27 -18.22
C ASP A 8 -6.35 9.30 -18.64
N THR A 9 -5.86 9.41 -19.89
CA THR A 9 -4.74 8.59 -20.36
C THR A 9 -3.44 8.93 -19.62
N ALA A 10 -3.15 10.21 -19.43
CA ALA A 10 -2.00 10.65 -18.65
C ALA A 10 -2.11 10.26 -17.17
N PHE A 11 -3.31 10.37 -16.59
CA PHE A 11 -3.54 9.95 -15.21
C PHE A 11 -3.38 8.44 -15.03
N SER A 12 -3.89 7.64 -15.96
CA SER A 12 -3.73 6.18 -15.97
C SER A 12 -2.26 5.76 -16.06
N LEU A 13 -1.46 6.44 -16.88
CA LEU A 13 -0.01 6.27 -16.93
C LEU A 13 0.64 6.55 -15.57
N GLN A 14 0.33 7.70 -14.96
CA GLN A 14 0.87 8.08 -13.64
C GLN A 14 0.50 7.06 -12.55
N LEU A 15 -0.75 6.59 -12.53
CA LEU A 15 -1.21 5.60 -11.57
C LEU A 15 -0.50 4.26 -11.76
N ALA A 16 -0.36 3.81 -13.01
CA ALA A 16 0.38 2.60 -13.32
C ALA A 16 1.83 2.70 -12.80
N GLU A 17 2.58 3.71 -13.22
CA GLU A 17 3.99 3.91 -12.81
C GLU A 17 4.14 4.07 -11.29
N ALA A 18 3.27 4.83 -10.63
CA ALA A 18 3.26 4.95 -9.18
C ALA A 18 3.03 3.59 -8.50
N THR A 19 2.18 2.74 -9.08
CA THR A 19 1.94 1.38 -8.55
C THR A 19 3.16 0.49 -8.66
N ASP A 20 4.00 0.66 -9.68
CA ASP A 20 5.25 -0.10 -9.80
C ASP A 20 6.20 0.22 -8.64
N LEU A 21 6.28 1.49 -8.24
CA LEU A 21 7.03 1.92 -7.06
C LEU A 21 6.46 1.30 -5.78
N LEU A 22 5.13 1.31 -5.62
CA LEU A 22 4.46 0.70 -4.47
C LEU A 22 4.69 -0.82 -4.41
N LEU A 23 4.62 -1.52 -5.55
CA LEU A 23 4.90 -2.95 -5.63
C LEU A 23 6.35 -3.25 -5.25
N ALA A 24 7.32 -2.47 -5.71
CA ALA A 24 8.71 -2.62 -5.31
C ALA A 24 8.90 -2.43 -3.80
N ALA A 25 8.32 -1.37 -3.22
CA ALA A 25 8.38 -1.11 -1.78
C ALA A 25 7.73 -2.24 -0.95
N TRP A 26 6.55 -2.72 -1.37
CA TRP A 26 5.89 -3.84 -0.69
C TRP A 26 6.66 -5.16 -0.78
N ARG A 27 7.36 -5.42 -1.89
CA ARG A 27 8.25 -6.59 -1.99
C ARG A 27 9.41 -6.49 -1.01
N GLU A 28 9.98 -5.29 -0.85
CA GLU A 28 11.03 -5.06 0.14
C GLU A 28 10.50 -5.27 1.58
N VAL A 29 9.35 -4.67 1.91
CA VAL A 29 8.69 -4.84 3.22
C VAL A 29 8.41 -6.32 3.50
N ALA A 30 7.79 -7.04 2.56
CA ALA A 30 7.53 -8.47 2.68
C ALA A 30 8.84 -9.25 2.91
N GLY A 31 9.89 -8.96 2.13
CA GLY A 31 11.20 -9.57 2.29
C GLY A 31 11.82 -9.32 3.67
N ARG A 32 11.70 -8.10 4.22
CA ARG A 32 12.17 -7.75 5.56
C ARG A 32 11.38 -8.47 6.65
N ILE A 33 10.05 -8.48 6.55
CA ILE A 33 9.19 -9.20 7.49
C ILE A 33 9.51 -10.69 7.48
N ARG A 34 9.70 -11.31 6.30
CA ARG A 34 10.09 -12.73 6.18
C ARG A 34 11.40 -13.01 6.90
N LYS A 35 12.42 -12.17 6.71
CA LYS A 35 13.72 -12.32 7.38
C LYS A 35 13.57 -12.21 8.90
N LEU A 36 12.78 -11.26 9.39
CA LEU A 36 12.51 -11.11 10.83
C LEU A 36 11.71 -12.29 11.39
N ALA A 37 10.70 -12.78 10.66
CA ALA A 37 9.92 -13.94 11.05
C ALA A 37 10.80 -15.18 11.24
N ALA A 38 11.73 -15.43 10.32
CA ALA A 38 12.70 -16.51 10.43
C ALA A 38 13.69 -16.29 11.58
N LYS A 39 14.23 -15.07 11.73
CA LYS A 39 15.15 -14.72 12.84
C LYS A 39 14.51 -14.96 14.21
N HIS A 40 13.22 -14.66 14.34
CA HIS A 40 12.48 -14.73 15.60
C HIS A 40 11.55 -15.94 15.70
N GLU A 41 11.78 -16.98 14.87
CA GLU A 41 10.97 -18.22 14.83
C GLU A 41 10.77 -18.81 16.23
N ARG A 42 11.80 -18.76 17.07
CA ARG A 42 11.84 -19.33 18.43
C ARG A 42 11.91 -18.27 19.53
N THR A 43 11.63 -17.01 19.23
CA THR A 43 11.53 -15.95 20.24
C THR A 43 10.16 -16.02 20.89
N TRP A 44 10.05 -16.72 22.01
CA TRP A 44 8.79 -16.87 22.76
C TRP A 44 8.30 -15.54 23.31
N MET A 45 6.98 -15.34 23.26
CA MET A 45 6.27 -14.21 23.85
C MET A 45 4.86 -14.67 24.27
N VAL A 46 4.18 -13.88 25.11
CA VAL A 46 2.79 -14.19 25.46
C VAL A 46 1.84 -13.74 24.35
N GLY A 47 0.97 -14.63 23.91
CA GLY A 47 -0.16 -14.29 23.05
C GLY A 47 -1.18 -13.45 23.82
N ARG A 48 -1.81 -12.48 23.16
CA ARG A 48 -2.78 -11.59 23.80
C ARG A 48 -4.09 -11.56 23.02
N THR A 49 -5.20 -11.82 23.71
CA THR A 49 -6.57 -11.64 23.20
C THR A 49 -7.26 -10.61 24.08
N HIS A 50 -7.95 -9.62 23.50
CA HIS A 50 -8.50 -8.47 24.23
C HIS A 50 -7.47 -7.71 25.11
N GLY A 51 -6.18 -7.81 24.78
CA GLY A 51 -5.09 -7.26 25.60
C GLY A 51 -4.73 -8.07 26.85
N VAL A 52 -5.35 -9.23 27.07
CA VAL A 52 -5.13 -10.14 28.20
C VAL A 52 -4.25 -11.31 27.76
N HIS A 53 -3.39 -11.80 28.67
CA HIS A 53 -2.56 -12.97 28.41
C HIS A 53 -3.42 -14.20 28.09
N ALA A 54 -3.11 -14.83 26.96
CA ALA A 54 -3.69 -16.10 26.51
C ALA A 54 -2.60 -17.18 26.56
N GLU A 55 -2.33 -17.85 25.44
CA GLU A 55 -1.30 -18.88 25.33
C GLU A 55 0.03 -18.32 24.80
N PRO A 56 1.17 -18.98 25.09
CA PRO A 56 2.45 -18.62 24.48
C PRO A 56 2.43 -18.71 22.95
N ILE A 57 3.08 -17.76 22.30
CA ILE A 57 3.37 -17.76 20.86
C ILE A 57 4.85 -17.44 20.65
N THR A 58 5.29 -17.31 19.39
CA THR A 58 6.59 -16.71 19.08
C THR A 58 6.43 -15.39 18.31
N LEU A 59 7.37 -14.47 18.45
CA LEU A 59 7.41 -13.26 17.62
C LEU A 59 7.47 -13.63 16.13
N GLY A 60 8.15 -14.74 15.80
CA GLY A 60 8.18 -15.32 14.46
C GLY A 60 6.78 -15.61 13.89
N VAL A 61 5.89 -16.25 14.64
CA VAL A 61 4.53 -16.55 14.13
C VAL A 61 3.70 -15.27 13.92
N LYS A 62 3.87 -14.27 14.80
CA LYS A 62 3.22 -12.95 14.65
C LYS A 62 3.66 -12.29 13.35
N LEU A 63 4.97 -12.25 13.09
CA LEU A 63 5.55 -11.68 11.87
C LEU A 63 5.21 -12.51 10.62
N ALA A 64 5.11 -13.84 10.73
CA ALA A 64 4.65 -14.68 9.63
C ALA A 64 3.23 -14.33 9.19
N GLY A 65 2.34 -14.01 10.14
CA GLY A 65 1.02 -13.47 9.84
C GLY A 65 1.06 -12.14 9.08
N TRP A 66 1.99 -11.25 9.42
CA TRP A 66 2.20 -9.98 8.71
C TRP A 66 2.73 -10.20 7.30
N HIS A 67 3.68 -11.15 7.14
CA HIS A 67 4.20 -11.52 5.82
C HIS A 67 3.11 -12.08 4.91
N ALA A 68 2.26 -12.98 5.43
CA ALA A 68 1.14 -13.52 4.67
C ALA A 68 0.15 -12.43 4.23
N GLU A 69 -0.10 -11.42 5.06
CA GLU A 69 -0.91 -10.28 4.69
C GLU A 69 -0.24 -9.38 3.64
N ALA A 70 1.08 -9.15 3.76
CA ALA A 70 1.85 -8.40 2.77
C ALA A 70 1.81 -9.06 1.38
N LEU A 71 1.88 -10.40 1.30
CA LEU A 71 1.72 -11.12 0.03
C LEU A 71 0.33 -10.94 -0.58
N ARG A 72 -0.74 -11.01 0.22
CA ARG A 72 -2.10 -10.72 -0.26
C ARG A 72 -2.24 -9.29 -0.77
N ASN A 73 -1.57 -8.33 -0.14
CA ASN A 73 -1.58 -6.94 -0.62
C ASN A 73 -0.78 -6.75 -1.91
N LEU A 74 0.34 -7.45 -2.09
CA LEU A 74 1.08 -7.48 -3.36
C LEU A 74 0.20 -7.98 -4.52
N GLU A 75 -0.56 -9.06 -4.31
CA GLU A 75 -1.50 -9.57 -5.32
C GLU A 75 -2.59 -8.56 -5.67
N ARG A 76 -3.17 -7.91 -4.64
CA ARG A 76 -4.19 -6.86 -4.82
C ARG A 76 -3.65 -5.66 -5.59
N LEU A 77 -2.45 -5.18 -5.24
CA LEU A 77 -1.81 -4.06 -5.91
C LEU A 77 -1.44 -4.41 -7.36
N ALA A 78 -0.97 -5.63 -7.62
CA ALA A 78 -0.66 -6.08 -8.97
C ALA A 78 -1.92 -6.12 -9.85
N ARG A 79 -3.05 -6.60 -9.29
CA ARG A 79 -4.35 -6.53 -9.97
C ARG A 79 -4.79 -5.09 -10.20
N ALA A 80 -4.71 -4.25 -9.17
CA ALA A 80 -5.09 -2.84 -9.23
C ALA A 80 -4.28 -2.08 -10.30
N ARG A 81 -2.97 -2.32 -10.40
CA ARG A 81 -2.11 -1.82 -11.48
C ARG A 81 -2.70 -2.13 -12.84
N GLY A 82 -3.06 -3.39 -13.07
CA GLY A 82 -3.64 -3.83 -14.34
C GLY A 82 -4.98 -3.17 -14.64
N LEU A 83 -5.81 -2.90 -13.63
CA LEU A 83 -7.12 -2.27 -13.81
C LEU A 83 -7.02 -0.80 -14.25
N VAL A 84 -5.99 -0.07 -13.78
CA VAL A 84 -5.78 1.35 -14.14
C VAL A 84 -4.84 1.54 -15.32
N ALA A 85 -4.22 0.50 -15.84
CA ALA A 85 -3.34 0.57 -17.02
C ALA A 85 -4.13 0.63 -18.35
N TYR A 86 -5.16 1.49 -18.40
CA TYR A 86 -6.03 1.68 -19.55
C TYR A 86 -6.09 3.16 -19.96
N GLY A 87 -5.81 3.44 -21.24
CA GLY A 87 -5.94 4.76 -21.84
C GLY A 87 -7.18 4.88 -22.72
N LYS A 88 -7.53 6.11 -23.13
CA LYS A 88 -8.59 6.33 -24.10
C LYS A 88 -8.35 7.54 -25.01
N ILE A 89 -8.61 7.38 -26.30
CA ILE A 89 -8.54 8.42 -27.36
C ILE A 89 -9.72 8.22 -28.33
N SER A 90 -10.92 8.17 -27.78
CA SER A 90 -12.16 7.86 -28.49
C SER A 90 -13.04 9.10 -28.75
N GLY A 91 -12.63 10.28 -28.27
CA GLY A 91 -13.28 11.55 -28.56
C GLY A 91 -14.41 11.92 -27.60
N ALA A 92 -15.34 12.78 -28.07
CA ALA A 92 -16.35 13.47 -27.25
C ALA A 92 -17.26 12.54 -26.45
N VAL A 93 -17.63 11.42 -27.05
CA VAL A 93 -18.63 10.49 -26.53
C VAL A 93 -18.25 9.02 -26.73
N GLY A 94 -16.97 8.74 -27.01
CA GLY A 94 -16.49 7.35 -27.14
C GLY A 94 -16.71 6.68 -28.49
N THR A 95 -17.06 7.45 -29.54
CA THR A 95 -17.52 6.89 -30.82
C THR A 95 -16.48 6.93 -31.95
N PHE A 96 -15.25 7.38 -31.68
CA PHE A 96 -14.17 7.44 -32.68
C PHE A 96 -14.51 8.31 -33.91
N ALA A 97 -15.37 9.32 -33.73
CA ALA A 97 -15.87 10.16 -34.83
C ALA A 97 -14.77 10.96 -35.57
N HIS A 98 -13.63 11.20 -34.93
CA HIS A 98 -12.55 12.03 -35.49
C HIS A 98 -11.22 11.30 -35.65
N PHE A 99 -11.04 10.15 -35.00
CA PHE A 99 -9.84 9.33 -35.11
C PHE A 99 -10.22 7.86 -35.16
N PRO A 100 -9.54 7.03 -35.96
CA PRO A 100 -9.80 5.61 -35.98
C PRO A 100 -9.32 4.94 -34.67
N PRO A 101 -9.93 3.81 -34.25
CA PRO A 101 -9.47 3.03 -33.10
C PRO A 101 -7.98 2.65 -33.16
N SER A 102 -7.43 2.43 -34.35
CA SER A 102 -6.00 2.12 -34.53
C SER A 102 -5.06 3.22 -34.02
N PHE A 103 -5.52 4.47 -33.97
CA PHE A 103 -4.75 5.57 -33.38
C PHE A 103 -4.68 5.47 -31.86
N GLU A 104 -5.78 5.09 -31.20
CA GLU A 104 -5.80 4.82 -29.76
C GLU A 104 -4.88 3.65 -29.41
N ASP A 105 -4.93 2.56 -30.19
CA ASP A 105 -4.06 1.39 -30.02
C ASP A 105 -2.57 1.77 -30.07
N GLU A 106 -2.18 2.60 -31.04
CA GLU A 106 -0.80 3.04 -31.22
C GLU A 106 -0.32 3.87 -30.03
N VAL A 107 -1.11 4.86 -29.60
CA VAL A 107 -0.75 5.73 -28.48
C VAL A 107 -0.72 4.95 -27.17
N CYS A 108 -1.75 4.12 -26.88
CA CYS A 108 -1.78 3.33 -25.66
C CYS A 108 -0.57 2.37 -25.60
N ARG A 109 -0.25 1.69 -26.71
CA ARG A 109 0.92 0.81 -26.79
C ARG A 109 2.23 1.56 -26.54
N ALA A 110 2.39 2.76 -27.11
CA ALA A 110 3.57 3.60 -26.90
C ALA A 110 3.74 4.02 -25.42
N LEU A 111 2.64 4.17 -24.70
CA LEU A 111 2.61 4.51 -23.27
C LEU A 111 2.59 3.29 -22.34
N GLY A 112 2.60 2.06 -22.87
CA GLY A 112 2.50 0.85 -22.06
C GLY A 112 1.12 0.63 -21.41
N LEU A 113 0.07 1.22 -22.00
CA LEU A 113 -1.33 1.09 -21.59
C LEU A 113 -2.11 0.20 -22.58
N ALA A 114 -3.22 -0.36 -22.13
CA ALA A 114 -4.22 -0.95 -23.01
C ALA A 114 -5.27 0.10 -23.42
N PRO A 115 -5.86 0.02 -24.62
CA PRO A 115 -7.02 0.84 -24.97
C PRO A 115 -8.25 0.39 -24.15
N GLU A 116 -9.05 1.34 -23.68
CA GLU A 116 -10.34 1.04 -23.04
C GLU A 116 -11.28 0.36 -24.05
N PRO A 117 -11.77 -0.88 -23.80
CA PRO A 117 -12.58 -1.61 -24.78
C PRO A 117 -13.82 -0.85 -25.25
N VAL A 118 -14.48 -0.15 -24.32
CA VAL A 118 -15.57 0.79 -24.61
C VAL A 118 -15.48 1.94 -23.62
N SER A 119 -15.13 3.12 -24.11
CA SER A 119 -15.09 4.35 -23.32
C SER A 119 -16.27 5.25 -23.61
N THR A 120 -16.52 6.20 -22.71
CA THR A 120 -17.42 7.34 -22.97
C THR A 120 -16.55 8.58 -23.25
N GLN A 121 -16.98 9.77 -22.81
CA GLN A 121 -16.05 10.91 -22.72
C GLN A 121 -14.87 10.63 -21.77
N VAL A 122 -14.94 9.59 -20.93
CA VAL A 122 -13.96 9.32 -19.89
C VAL A 122 -13.69 7.81 -19.73
N VAL A 123 -12.56 7.44 -19.11
CA VAL A 123 -12.28 6.07 -18.66
C VAL A 123 -13.30 5.65 -17.58
N PRO A 124 -13.84 4.42 -17.56
CA PRO A 124 -14.78 4.01 -16.51
C PRO A 124 -14.17 4.12 -15.10
N ARG A 125 -14.91 4.75 -14.17
CA ARG A 125 -14.38 5.11 -12.83
C ARG A 125 -14.34 3.94 -11.85
N ASP A 126 -14.99 2.83 -12.16
CA ASP A 126 -14.90 1.57 -11.41
C ASP A 126 -13.45 1.06 -11.33
N ARG A 127 -12.66 1.23 -12.39
CA ARG A 127 -11.22 0.95 -12.40
C ARG A 127 -10.47 1.69 -11.30
N TYR A 128 -10.76 2.98 -11.14
CA TYR A 128 -10.13 3.81 -10.11
C TYR A 128 -10.64 3.46 -8.71
N ALA A 129 -11.93 3.14 -8.56
CA ALA A 129 -12.49 2.72 -7.28
C ALA A 129 -11.79 1.44 -6.76
N ASP A 130 -11.61 0.43 -7.62
CA ASP A 130 -10.88 -0.80 -7.28
C ASP A 130 -9.42 -0.52 -6.92
N TYR A 131 -8.79 0.41 -7.64
CA TYR A 131 -7.42 0.84 -7.37
C TYR A 131 -7.26 1.47 -5.99
N PHE A 132 -8.08 2.49 -5.69
CA PHE A 132 -8.04 3.15 -4.39
C PHE A 132 -8.42 2.21 -3.25
N HIS A 133 -9.32 1.24 -3.49
CA HIS A 133 -9.62 0.21 -2.51
C HIS A 133 -8.39 -0.66 -2.19
N ALA A 134 -7.58 -1.02 -3.18
CA ALA A 134 -6.33 -1.75 -2.95
C ALA A 134 -5.31 -0.93 -2.13
N LEU A 135 -5.24 0.40 -2.35
CA LEU A 135 -4.43 1.30 -1.54
C LEU A 135 -4.92 1.36 -0.08
N VAL A 136 -6.23 1.45 0.12
CA VAL A 136 -6.87 1.43 1.44
C VAL A 136 -6.52 0.16 2.21
N LEU A 137 -6.63 -1.01 1.59
CA LEU A 137 -6.29 -2.29 2.23
C LEU A 137 -4.80 -2.39 2.57
N SER A 138 -3.95 -1.84 1.71
CA SER A 138 -2.50 -1.78 1.95
C SER A 138 -2.18 -0.88 3.14
N ALA A 139 -2.78 0.30 3.22
CA ALA A 139 -2.62 1.23 4.33
C ALA A 139 -3.15 0.63 5.66
N ALA A 140 -4.30 -0.05 5.63
CA ALA A 140 -4.87 -0.70 6.81
C ALA A 140 -3.95 -1.78 7.39
N ALA A 141 -3.25 -2.55 6.54
CA ALA A 141 -2.25 -3.51 6.99
C ALA A 141 -1.06 -2.81 7.69
N ILE A 142 -0.59 -1.69 7.15
CA ILE A 142 0.46 -0.88 7.76
C ILE A 142 0.02 -0.37 9.14
N GLU A 143 -1.19 0.18 9.28
CA GLU A 143 -1.72 0.59 10.57
C GLU A 143 -1.80 -0.60 11.54
N ARG A 144 -2.24 -1.77 11.09
CA ARG A 144 -2.29 -2.97 11.93
C ARG A 144 -0.91 -3.35 12.48
N PHE A 145 0.14 -3.29 11.65
CA PHE A 145 1.50 -3.57 12.09
C PHE A 145 2.01 -2.50 13.07
N ALA A 146 1.76 -1.23 12.75
CA ALA A 146 2.18 -0.08 13.54
C ALA A 146 1.50 -0.04 14.93
N VAL A 147 0.19 -0.33 15.00
CA VAL A 147 -0.55 -0.42 16.27
C VAL A 147 0.02 -1.53 17.15
N GLU A 148 0.38 -2.68 16.57
CA GLU A 148 1.00 -3.76 17.33
C GLU A 148 2.37 -3.34 17.89
N ILE A 149 3.22 -2.68 17.09
CA ILE A 149 4.53 -2.17 17.57
C ILE A 149 4.32 -1.18 18.72
N ARG A 150 3.35 -0.27 18.61
CA ARG A 150 3.00 0.67 19.70
C ARG A 150 2.58 -0.07 20.98
N HIS A 151 1.85 -1.17 20.85
CA HIS A 151 1.48 -2.02 22.00
C HIS A 151 2.64 -2.83 22.57
N LEU A 152 3.65 -3.18 21.78
CA LEU A 152 4.83 -3.88 22.29
C LEU A 152 5.84 -2.91 22.92
N GLN A 153 5.85 -1.63 22.56
CA GLN A 153 6.78 -0.61 23.06
C GLN A 153 6.32 0.13 24.32
N ARG A 154 5.07 -0.04 24.75
CA ARG A 154 4.61 0.54 26.03
C ARG A 154 5.45 0.04 27.20
N THR A 155 5.67 0.92 28.17
CA THR A 155 6.59 0.75 29.31
C THR A 155 6.35 -0.54 30.11
N GLU A 156 5.11 -0.98 30.25
CA GLU A 156 4.79 -2.19 31.01
C GLU A 156 4.99 -3.48 30.21
N VAL A 157 5.33 -3.39 28.93
CA VAL A 157 5.51 -4.52 28.00
C VAL A 157 6.96 -4.58 27.51
N LEU A 158 7.44 -3.51 26.84
CA LEU A 158 8.80 -3.38 26.30
C LEU A 158 9.33 -4.65 25.59
N GLU A 159 8.47 -5.28 24.77
CA GLU A 159 8.82 -6.46 23.97
C GLU A 159 9.39 -6.08 22.59
N ALA A 160 9.19 -4.84 22.14
CA ALA A 160 9.79 -4.27 20.94
C ALA A 160 9.98 -2.75 21.09
N GLU A 161 10.92 -2.19 20.35
CA GLU A 161 11.16 -0.74 20.32
C GLU A 161 11.49 -0.30 18.89
N GLU A 162 10.96 0.85 18.47
CA GLU A 162 11.41 1.53 17.26
C GLU A 162 12.91 1.84 17.31
N PRO A 163 13.60 1.86 16.15
CA PRO A 163 14.99 2.31 16.10
C PRO A 163 15.12 3.71 16.71
N PHE A 164 16.10 3.88 17.59
CA PHE A 164 16.39 5.14 18.26
C PHE A 164 17.89 5.42 18.12
N SER A 165 18.26 6.48 17.39
CA SER A 165 19.68 6.85 17.20
C SER A 165 20.20 7.69 18.38
N ASP A 166 21.51 7.69 18.61
CA ASP A 166 22.13 8.44 19.71
C ASP A 166 21.84 9.95 19.66
N ASP A 167 21.70 10.52 18.46
CA ASP A 167 21.38 11.93 18.25
C ASP A 167 19.87 12.26 18.39
N GLN A 168 19.01 11.24 18.47
CA GLN A 168 17.57 11.42 18.52
C GLN A 168 17.15 11.83 19.93
N LYS A 169 16.46 12.97 20.05
CA LYS A 169 15.80 13.36 21.30
C LYS A 169 14.35 12.88 21.26
N GLY A 170 14.02 11.90 22.08
CA GLY A 170 12.65 11.37 22.13
C GLY A 170 11.65 12.32 22.80
N CYS A 171 12.16 13.26 23.61
CA CYS A 171 11.43 14.40 24.14
C CYS A 171 12.39 15.54 24.47
N SER A 172 11.94 16.79 24.32
CA SER A 172 12.72 17.98 24.64
C SER A 172 13.02 18.11 26.14
N ALA A 173 12.17 17.56 27.00
CA ALA A 173 12.27 17.68 28.46
C ALA A 173 12.72 16.39 29.16
N MET A 174 12.55 15.22 28.53
CA MET A 174 12.74 13.91 29.19
C MET A 174 13.70 13.02 28.37
N PRO A 175 14.99 12.96 28.74
CA PRO A 175 16.02 12.22 27.98
C PRO A 175 15.77 10.71 27.88
N HIS A 176 15.02 10.13 28.82
CA HIS A 176 14.70 8.70 28.87
C HIS A 176 13.50 8.31 28.00
N GLN A 177 12.75 9.29 27.47
CA GLN A 177 11.50 9.02 26.78
C GLN A 177 11.78 8.48 25.36
N ARG A 178 11.29 7.27 25.06
CA ARG A 178 11.37 6.63 23.74
C ARG A 178 9.97 6.31 23.22
N ASN A 179 9.46 7.15 22.33
CA ASN A 179 8.10 7.07 21.81
C ASN A 179 8.06 6.37 20.44
N PRO A 180 7.03 5.56 20.13
CA PRO A 180 6.83 4.94 18.82
C PRO A 180 6.25 5.92 17.78
N VAL A 181 6.94 7.05 17.56
CA VAL A 181 6.43 8.18 16.75
C VAL A 181 6.26 7.83 15.28
N LEU A 182 7.09 6.93 14.74
CA LEU A 182 6.99 6.52 13.34
C LEU A 182 5.72 5.71 13.13
N CYS A 183 5.45 4.75 14.02
CA CYS A 183 4.24 3.95 13.99
C CYS A 183 2.99 4.81 14.22
N GLU A 184 3.03 5.80 15.10
CA GLU A 184 1.93 6.76 15.29
C GLU A 184 1.65 7.58 14.03
N ASN A 185 2.71 8.05 13.36
CA ASN A 185 2.60 8.76 12.09
C ASN A 185 1.96 7.88 11.01
N LEU A 186 2.42 6.62 10.88
CA LEU A 186 1.85 5.64 9.94
C LEU A 186 0.36 5.39 10.20
N CYS A 187 -0.06 5.32 11.46
CA CYS A 187 -1.48 5.20 11.81
C CYS A 187 -2.28 6.42 11.34
N GLY A 188 -1.71 7.63 11.48
CA GLY A 188 -2.33 8.88 10.99
C GLY A 188 -2.48 8.89 9.47
N LEU A 189 -1.41 8.59 8.74
CA LEU A 189 -1.42 8.52 7.27
C LEU A 189 -2.42 7.47 6.76
N SER A 190 -2.50 6.32 7.43
CA SER A 190 -3.48 5.29 7.06
C SER A 190 -4.92 5.75 7.18
N ARG A 191 -5.24 6.69 8.08
CA ARG A 191 -6.60 7.24 8.21
C ARG A 191 -6.91 8.20 7.07
N LEU A 192 -5.94 9.02 6.67
CA LEU A 192 -6.08 9.92 5.53
C LEU A 192 -6.28 9.16 4.21
N ILE A 193 -5.62 8.01 4.03
CA ILE A 193 -5.80 7.19 2.82
C ILE A 193 -7.20 6.56 2.76
N ARG A 194 -7.87 6.38 3.91
CA ARG A 194 -9.20 5.77 4.00
C ARG A 194 -10.38 6.74 3.87
N SER A 195 -10.13 8.04 4.01
CA SER A 195 -11.17 9.08 3.99
C SER A 195 -11.64 9.44 2.59
#